data_AF-A0A2I0WMZ3-F1
#
_entry.id   AF-A0A2I0WMZ3-F1
#
_cell.length_a   1.000
_cell.length_b   1.000
_cell.length_c   1.000
_cell.angle_alpha   90.00
_cell.angle_beta   90.00
_cell.angle_gamma   90.00
#
_symmetry.space_group_name_H-M   'P 1'
#
loop_
_entity.id
_entity.type
_entity.pdbx_description
1 polymer ?
#
loop_
_entity_poly.entity_id
_entity_poly.type
_entity_poly.pdbx_seq_one_letter_code
_entity_poly.pdbx_strand_id
1 'polypeptide(L)'
;MHRVVLPNVINHLYEETENNFENDIRSWPVTVADGIPTQTNNYDCGILIWKYMKTVILPQYVKWEELLNWQAKLPNYRSELAFTLLCSTLK
;
A
#
# COMPACT_ATOMS: atom_id res chain seq x y z
N MET A 1 -8.79 3.64 8.65
CA MET A 1 -9.45 4.23 7.46
C MET A 1 -10.88 4.58 7.84
N HIS A 2 -11.30 5.83 7.68
CA HIS A 2 -12.67 6.22 8.00
C HIS A 2 -13.59 5.63 6.93
N ARG A 3 -14.33 4.55 7.24
CA ARG A 3 -15.18 3.80 6.28
C ARG A 3 -16.11 4.70 5.46
N VAL A 4 -16.46 5.87 5.99
CA VAL A 4 -17.31 6.88 5.35
C VAL A 4 -16.67 7.50 4.10
N VAL A 5 -15.34 7.58 4.01
CA VAL A 5 -14.64 8.23 2.88
C VAL A 5 -14.36 7.23 1.74
N LEU A 6 -14.38 5.94 2.04
CA LEU A 6 -14.03 4.88 1.09
C LEU A 6 -14.89 4.88 -0.20
N PRO A 7 -16.23 5.05 -0.16
CA PRO A 7 -17.02 5.14 -1.39
C PRO A 7 -16.60 6.30 -2.30
N ASN A 8 -16.22 7.44 -1.71
CA ASN A 8 -15.76 8.59 -2.48
C ASN A 8 -14.41 8.28 -3.16
N VAL A 9 -13.50 7.60 -2.47
CA VAL A 9 -12.21 7.17 -3.05
C VAL A 9 -12.43 6.22 -4.21
N ILE A 10 -13.33 5.24 -4.06
CA ILE A 10 -13.64 4.27 -5.13
C ILE A 10 -14.27 4.98 -6.34
N ASN A 11 -15.17 5.93 -6.11
CA ASN A 11 -15.78 6.70 -7.20
C ASN A 11 -14.74 7.57 -7.93
N HIS A 12 -13.87 8.28 -7.21
CA HIS A 12 -12.79 9.05 -7.85
C HIS A 12 -11.86 8.13 -8.64
N LEU A 13 -11.49 6.97 -8.09
CA LEU A 13 -10.67 6.00 -8.81
C LEU A 13 -11.36 5.51 -10.08
N TYR A 14 -12.67 5.23 -10.03
CA TYR A 14 -13.45 4.82 -11.19
C TYR A 14 -13.44 5.91 -12.28
N GLU A 15 -13.64 7.16 -11.90
CA GLU A 15 -13.59 8.32 -12.81
C GLU A 15 -12.20 8.50 -13.44
N GLU A 16 -11.12 8.38 -12.65
CA GLU A 16 -9.74 8.54 -13.15
C GLU A 16 -9.28 7.35 -14.02
N THR A 17 -9.89 6.18 -13.85
CA THR A 17 -9.47 4.94 -14.54
C THR A 17 -10.43 4.50 -15.62
N GLU A 18 -11.34 5.37 -16.07
CA GLU A 18 -12.40 5.04 -17.02
C GLU A 18 -11.87 4.22 -18.22
N ASN A 19 -12.44 3.03 -18.42
CA ASN A 19 -12.07 2.00 -19.42
C ASN A 19 -10.79 1.18 -19.17
N ASN A 20 -10.11 1.31 -18.01
CA ASN A 20 -8.95 0.45 -17.68
C ASN A 20 -9.32 -0.89 -17.05
N PHE A 21 -10.58 -1.07 -16.65
CA PHE A 21 -11.07 -2.30 -16.03
C PHE A 21 -12.23 -2.89 -16.83
N GLU A 22 -12.24 -4.21 -16.99
CA GLU A 22 -13.30 -4.94 -17.71
C GLU A 22 -14.67 -4.87 -16.99
N ASN A 23 -14.65 -4.66 -15.68
CA ASN A 23 -15.84 -4.63 -14.82
C ASN A 23 -15.87 -3.35 -13.99
N ASP A 24 -17.06 -2.92 -13.60
CA ASP A 24 -17.27 -1.76 -12.73
C ASP A 24 -16.62 -1.97 -11.35
N ILE A 25 -15.52 -1.27 -11.07
CA ILE A 25 -14.77 -1.39 -9.81
C ILE A 25 -15.59 -0.97 -8.58
N ARG A 26 -16.66 -0.19 -8.77
CA ARG A 26 -17.57 0.20 -7.68
C ARG A 26 -18.36 -0.98 -7.13
N SER A 27 -18.47 -2.06 -7.90
CA SER A 27 -19.14 -3.31 -7.50
C SER A 27 -18.22 -4.29 -6.76
N TRP A 28 -16.91 -4.02 -6.71
CA TRP A 28 -15.95 -4.96 -6.16
C TRP A 28 -16.12 -5.12 -4.64
N PRO A 29 -15.97 -6.36 -4.11
CA PRO A 29 -16.06 -6.59 -2.68
C PRO A 29 -14.90 -5.89 -1.97
N VAL A 30 -15.22 -4.96 -1.06
CA VAL A 30 -14.22 -4.31 -0.23
C VAL A 30 -13.98 -5.11 1.04
N THR A 31 -12.75 -5.58 1.19
CA THR A 31 -12.31 -6.25 2.42
C THR A 31 -11.54 -5.25 3.27
N VAL A 32 -11.87 -5.18 4.57
CA VAL A 32 -11.08 -4.43 5.55
C VAL A 32 -10.17 -5.42 6.26
N ALA A 33 -8.86 -5.18 6.21
CA ALA A 33 -7.90 -5.95 6.97
C ALA A 33 -7.67 -5.27 8.33
N ASP A 34 -7.94 -6.01 9.41
CA ASP A 34 -7.68 -5.59 10.77
C ASP A 34 -6.31 -6.09 11.24
N GLY A 35 -5.72 -5.40 12.23
CA GLY A 35 -4.43 -5.81 12.82
C GLY A 35 -3.21 -5.58 11.92
N ILE A 36 -3.37 -4.88 10.80
CA ILE A 36 -2.26 -4.54 9.90
C ILE A 36 -1.42 -3.37 10.45
N PRO A 37 -0.08 -3.38 10.29
CA PRO A 37 0.79 -2.32 10.80
C PRO A 37 0.50 -0.94 10.19
N THR A 38 0.08 0.02 11.00
CA THR A 38 -0.11 1.41 10.55
C THR A 38 1.09 2.28 10.89
N GLN A 39 1.32 3.35 10.12
CA GLN A 39 2.30 4.36 10.50
C GLN A 39 1.84 5.13 11.74
N THR A 40 2.81 5.61 12.51
CA THR A 40 2.56 6.55 13.63
C THR A 40 3.00 7.98 13.33
N ASN A 41 3.48 8.26 12.12
CA ASN A 41 3.91 9.58 11.66
C ASN A 41 3.17 9.99 10.37
N ASN A 42 3.45 11.19 9.85
CA ASN A 42 2.77 11.74 8.67
C ASN A 42 3.53 11.58 7.34
N TYR A 43 4.68 10.89 7.32
CA TYR A 43 5.57 10.84 6.14
C TYR A 43 5.90 9.43 5.65
N ASP A 44 5.63 8.37 6.41
CA ASP A 44 5.98 6.99 6.03
C ASP A 44 4.88 6.25 5.23
N CYS A 45 3.80 6.93 4.84
CA CYS A 45 2.69 6.29 4.10
C CYS A 45 3.13 5.64 2.79
N GLY A 46 3.97 6.33 2.02
CA GLY A 46 4.51 5.78 0.77
C GLY A 46 5.35 4.53 1.00
N ILE A 47 6.13 4.49 2.09
CA ILE A 47 6.98 3.35 2.43
C ILE A 47 6.14 2.15 2.85
N LEU A 48 5.12 2.38 3.68
CA LEU A 48 4.19 1.31 4.06
C LEU A 48 3.43 0.76 2.87
N ILE A 49 2.91 1.62 1.99
CA ILE A 49 2.23 1.17 0.75
C ILE A 49 3.16 0.29 -0.08
N TRP A 50 4.42 0.69 -0.28
CA TRP A 50 5.40 -0.12 -1.00
C TRP A 50 5.64 -1.48 -0.34
N LYS A 51 5.78 -1.51 1.00
CA LYS A 51 5.92 -2.76 1.76
C LYS A 51 4.69 -3.65 1.64
N TYR A 52 3.48 -3.09 1.73
CA TYR A 52 2.22 -3.81 1.55
C TYR A 52 2.13 -4.46 0.16
N MET A 53 2.43 -3.70 -0.90
CA MET A 53 2.47 -4.24 -2.25
C MET A 53 3.42 -5.44 -2.35
N LYS A 54 4.65 -5.28 -1.84
CA LYS A 54 5.70 -6.30 -1.93
C LYS A 54 5.43 -7.56 -1.10
N THR A 55 4.73 -7.46 0.02
CA THR A 55 4.65 -8.54 1.02
C THR A 55 3.26 -9.10 1.26
N VAL A 56 2.21 -8.37 0.90
CA VAL A 56 0.82 -8.75 1.13
C VAL A 56 0.05 -8.91 -0.18
N ILE A 57 0.24 -8.00 -1.14
CA ILE A 57 -0.59 -7.97 -2.37
C ILE A 57 0.01 -8.81 -3.50
N LEU A 58 1.31 -8.65 -3.79
CA LEU A 58 1.96 -9.34 -4.91
C LEU A 58 2.29 -10.82 -4.64
N PRO A 59 2.71 -11.24 -3.43
CA PRO A 59 3.03 -12.64 -3.18
C PRO A 59 1.80 -13.55 -3.14
N GLN A 60 1.97 -14.80 -3.57
CA GLN A 60 0.92 -15.84 -3.44
C GLN A 60 0.73 -16.33 -2.00
N TYR A 61 1.71 -16.10 -1.13
CA TYR A 61 1.69 -16.50 0.28
C TYR A 61 2.25 -15.37 1.16
N VAL A 62 1.49 -15.02 2.20
CA VAL A 62 1.81 -13.93 3.13
C VAL A 62 2.32 -14.51 4.45
N LYS A 63 3.54 -14.13 4.83
CA LYS A 63 4.13 -14.47 6.13
C LYS A 63 3.75 -13.43 7.17
N TRP A 64 2.58 -13.61 7.78
CA TRP A 64 2.01 -12.65 8.74
C TRP A 64 2.92 -12.34 9.94
N GLU A 65 3.72 -13.31 10.39
CA GLU A 65 4.72 -13.12 11.46
C GLU A 65 5.81 -12.10 11.13
N GLU A 66 6.19 -11.96 9.85
CA GLU A 66 7.19 -10.99 9.39
C GLU A 66 6.61 -9.57 9.25
N LEU A 67 5.28 -9.44 9.32
CA LEU A 67 4.58 -8.16 9.26
C LEU A 67 4.51 -7.46 10.62
N LEU A 68 4.77 -8.17 11.71
CA LEU A 68 4.79 -7.59 13.04
C LEU A 68 5.93 -6.56 13.17
N ASN A 69 5.60 -5.38 13.71
CA ASN A 69 6.55 -4.34 14.09
C ASN A 69 7.28 -3.61 12.93
N TRP A 70 6.60 -3.41 11.79
CA TRP A 70 7.15 -2.62 10.68
C TRP A 70 7.55 -1.20 11.05
N GLN A 71 6.83 -0.54 11.97
CA GLN A 71 7.11 0.84 12.37
C GLN A 71 8.57 1.03 12.81
N ALA A 72 9.12 0.09 13.59
CA ALA A 72 10.51 0.14 14.04
C ALA A 72 11.52 -0.04 12.89
N LYS A 73 11.11 -0.67 11.78
CA LYS A 73 11.95 -0.96 10.61
C LYS A 73 11.80 0.07 9.48
N LEU A 74 10.83 0.97 9.56
CA LEU A 74 10.58 2.00 8.53
C LEU A 74 11.81 2.87 8.21
N PRO A 75 12.67 3.27 9.18
CA PRO A 75 13.91 3.96 8.85
C PRO A 75 14.80 3.18 7.89
N ASN A 76 14.95 1.87 8.09
CA ASN A 76 15.78 1.02 7.23
C ASN A 76 15.16 0.89 5.84
N TYR A 77 13.84 0.68 5.76
CA TYR A 77 13.14 0.59 4.48
C TYR A 77 13.23 1.89 3.66
N ARG A 78 13.25 3.05 4.32
CA ARG A 78 13.52 4.33 3.65
C ARG A 78 14.93 4.37 3.06
N SER A 79 15.94 3.98 3.83
CA SER A 79 17.32 3.94 3.35
C SER A 79 17.49 2.98 2.18
N GLU A 80 16.87 1.80 2.23
CA GLU A 80 16.87 0.83 1.13
C GLU A 80 16.22 1.42 -0.15
N LEU A 81 15.07 2.08 -0.01
CA LEU A 81 14.39 2.70 -1.14
C LEU A 81 15.21 3.86 -1.72
N ALA A 82 15.73 4.74 -0.88
CA ALA A 82 16.56 5.87 -1.30
C ALA A 82 17.81 5.40 -2.04
N PHE A 83 18.49 4.37 -1.53
CA PHE A 83 19.64 3.78 -2.19
C PHE A 83 19.27 3.16 -3.55
N THR A 84 18.16 2.42 -3.60
CA THR A 84 17.65 1.83 -4.86
C THR A 84 17.39 2.90 -5.91
N LEU A 85 16.71 3.98 -5.54
CA LEU A 85 16.42 5.11 -6.43
C LEU A 85 17.69 5.82 -6.90
N LEU A 86 18.66 6.01 -6.01
CA LEU A 86 19.95 6.60 -6.36
C LEU A 86 20.67 5.74 -7.41
N CYS A 87 20.79 4.43 -7.17
CA CYS A 87 21.43 3.50 -8.10
C CYS A 87 20.71 3.38 -9.44
N SER A 88 19.37 3.52 -9.49
CA SER A 88 18.64 3.52 -10.76
C SER A 88 18.79 4.80 -11.55
N THR A 89 19.05 5.93 -10.88
CA THR A 89 19.14 7.25 -11.51
C THR A 89 20.54 7.56 -12.01
N LEU A 90 21.58 7.00 -11.39
CA LEU A 90 22.98 7.16 -11.79
C LEU A 90 23.41 6.25 -12.97
N LYS A 91 22.43 5.70 -13.71
CA LYS A 91 22.70 4.88 -14.91
C LYS A 91 22.94 5.74 -16.14
#